data_AF-A0A9E3VF94-F1
#
_entry.id   AF-A0A9E3VF94-F1
#
_cell.length_a   1.000
_cell.length_b   1.000
_cell.length_c   1.000
_cell.angle_alpha   90.00
_cell.angle_beta   90.00
_cell.angle_gamma   90.00
#
_symmetry.space_group_name_H-M   'P 1'
#
loop_
_entity.id
_entity.type
_entity.pdbx_description
1 polymer ?
#
loop_
_entity_poly.entity_id
_entity_poly.type
_entity_poly.pdbx_seq_one_letter_code
_entity_poly.pdbx_strand_id
1 'polypeptide(L)'
;MRRLTSLALLLAVAAPVATAQQKAPQKKVEIPVPEFPTDSAGRLILERETYGYPRDGRRDPFASLIATGDIRPLLEDLKLTGVFVAPNAGQSMAMLRDESTKEIYKARVGSVFGRIRVTAIRPGEVTLAVDEFGFTRQAVLTMTDPNRERTP
;
A
#
# COMPACT_ATOMS: atom_id res chain seq x y z
N MET A 1 37.76 63.03 -7.17
CA MET A 1 38.06 63.47 -8.55
C MET A 1 39.34 62.77 -9.02
N ARG A 2 39.30 62.11 -10.19
CA ARG A 2 40.35 61.89 -11.22
C ARG A 2 41.80 61.61 -10.74
N ARG A 3 42.63 60.71 -11.29
CA ARG A 3 42.71 59.86 -12.50
C ARG A 3 44.14 59.25 -12.49
N LEU A 4 44.33 58.07 -13.12
CA LEU A 4 45.56 57.63 -13.86
C LEU A 4 46.88 57.45 -13.04
N THR A 5 47.89 56.61 -13.31
CA THR A 5 48.26 55.52 -14.25
C THR A 5 49.69 55.09 -13.86
N SER A 6 50.07 53.83 -14.18
CA SER A 6 51.44 53.41 -14.57
C SER A 6 52.54 53.46 -13.49
N LEU A 7 53.64 52.71 -13.48
CA LEU A 7 54.24 51.60 -14.25
C LEU A 7 55.64 51.39 -13.58
N ALA A 8 56.28 50.25 -13.85
CA ALA A 8 57.68 49.88 -13.56
C ALA A 8 57.93 49.30 -12.16
N LEU A 9 58.03 47.97 -12.00
CA LEU A 9 59.09 47.06 -12.46
C LEU A 9 60.45 47.33 -11.80
N LEU A 10 60.76 46.55 -10.76
CA LEU A 10 62.13 46.15 -10.48
C LEU A 10 62.16 44.71 -9.96
N LEU A 11 62.82 43.88 -10.76
CA LEU A 11 63.09 42.46 -10.59
C LEU A 11 64.11 42.28 -9.45
N ALA A 12 63.72 41.60 -8.37
CA ALA A 12 64.64 41.11 -7.35
C ALA A 12 64.68 39.58 -7.45
N VAL A 13 65.85 39.05 -7.80
CA VAL A 13 66.15 37.62 -7.82
C VAL A 13 66.18 37.11 -6.37
N ALA A 14 65.09 36.49 -5.94
CA ALA A 14 65.04 35.70 -4.71
C ALA A 14 65.31 34.24 -5.09
N ALA A 15 66.49 33.73 -4.73
CA ALA A 15 66.77 32.30 -4.78
C ALA A 15 65.72 31.56 -3.94
N PRO A 16 65.10 30.47 -4.45
CA PRO A 16 64.18 29.70 -3.63
C PRO A 16 65.01 28.96 -2.58
N VAL A 17 64.90 29.41 -1.34
CA VAL A 17 65.20 28.56 -0.18
C VAL A 17 64.27 27.36 -0.34
N ALA A 18 64.84 26.23 -0.76
CA ALA A 18 64.13 24.96 -0.79
C ALA A 18 63.75 24.61 0.65
N THR A 19 62.53 24.95 1.05
CA THR A 19 61.88 24.34 2.20
C THR A 19 61.78 22.85 1.91
N ALA A 20 62.71 22.08 2.47
CA ALA A 20 62.60 20.64 2.58
C ALA A 20 61.36 20.35 3.42
N GLN A 21 60.24 20.11 2.74
CA GLN A 21 59.01 19.64 3.36
C GLN A 21 59.31 18.24 3.94
N GLN A 22 59.59 18.16 5.23
CA GLN A 22 59.70 16.89 5.94
C GLN A 22 58.36 16.18 5.80
N LYS A 23 58.29 15.21 4.89
CA LYS A 23 57.17 14.30 4.76
C LYS A 23 57.09 13.52 6.08
N ALA A 24 56.09 13.86 6.89
CA ALA A 24 55.79 13.11 8.11
C ALA A 24 55.70 11.61 7.74
N PRO A 25 56.31 10.71 8.53
CA PRO A 25 56.27 9.29 8.22
C PRO A 25 54.81 8.84 8.27
N GLN A 26 54.24 8.54 7.10
CA GLN A 26 52.94 7.91 7.01
C GLN A 26 53.08 6.53 7.61
N LYS A 27 52.67 6.37 8.88
CA LYS A 27 52.52 5.05 9.49
C LYS A 27 51.49 4.32 8.67
N LYS A 28 51.94 3.36 7.85
CA LYS A 28 51.07 2.45 7.11
C LYS A 28 50.22 1.72 8.13
N VAL A 29 48.96 2.13 8.26
CA VAL A 29 47.98 1.39 9.05
C VAL A 29 47.67 0.16 8.22
N GLU A 30 48.25 -0.96 8.61
CA GLU A 30 48.01 -2.25 8.00
C GLU A 30 46.61 -2.68 8.43
N ILE A 31 45.63 -2.42 7.56
CA ILE A 31 44.26 -2.89 7.76
C ILE A 31 44.32 -4.40 7.54
N PRO A 32 43.95 -5.24 8.53
CA PRO A 32 43.86 -6.67 8.33
C PRO A 32 42.88 -6.93 7.17
N VAL A 33 43.37 -7.49 6.08
CA VAL A 33 42.52 -7.90 4.96
C VAL A 33 41.85 -9.20 5.38
N PRO A 34 40.52 -9.28 5.48
CA PRO A 34 39.85 -10.53 5.79
C PRO A 34 40.15 -11.54 4.69
N GLU A 35 40.59 -12.73 5.09
CA GLU A 35 40.77 -13.86 4.17
C GLU A 35 39.40 -14.41 3.79
N PHE A 36 39.08 -14.37 2.49
CA PHE A 36 37.87 -14.95 1.94
C PHE A 36 38.19 -16.33 1.34
N PRO A 37 37.30 -17.32 1.47
CA PRO A 37 37.51 -18.63 0.90
C PRO A 37 37.65 -18.52 -0.63
N THR A 38 38.64 -19.21 -1.20
CA THR A 38 38.91 -19.25 -2.64
C THR A 38 39.02 -20.69 -3.15
N ASP A 39 38.63 -20.92 -4.41
CA ASP A 39 38.75 -22.23 -5.07
C ASP A 39 40.20 -22.52 -5.50
N SER A 40 40.46 -23.73 -6.00
CA SER A 40 41.80 -24.13 -6.48
C SER A 40 42.32 -23.30 -7.66
N ALA A 41 41.48 -22.48 -8.28
CA ALA A 41 41.84 -21.54 -9.34
C ALA A 41 41.95 -20.08 -8.86
N GLY A 42 41.86 -19.84 -7.55
CA GLY A 42 42.00 -18.53 -6.91
C GLY A 42 40.77 -17.63 -7.01
N ARG A 43 39.58 -18.18 -7.32
CA ARG A 43 38.33 -17.43 -7.40
C ARG A 43 37.62 -17.42 -6.05
N LEU A 44 37.00 -16.29 -5.69
CA LEU A 44 36.24 -16.16 -4.45
C LEU A 44 35.05 -17.14 -4.42
N ILE A 45 34.93 -17.88 -3.31
CA ILE A 45 33.81 -18.75 -3.01
C ILE A 45 32.75 -17.91 -2.30
N LEU A 46 31.60 -17.74 -2.94
CA LEU A 46 30.43 -17.06 -2.37
C LEU A 46 29.38 -18.11 -2.03
N GLU A 47 29.03 -18.21 -0.74
CA GLU A 47 27.93 -19.07 -0.32
C GLU A 47 26.61 -18.33 -0.47
N ARG A 48 25.68 -18.88 -1.28
CA ARG A 48 24.33 -18.36 -1.42
C ARG A 48 23.41 -19.09 -0.46
N GLU A 49 23.02 -18.42 0.63
CA GLU A 49 21.90 -18.88 1.45
C GLU A 49 20.65 -19.02 0.57
N THR A 50 20.07 -20.22 0.56
CA THR A 50 18.85 -20.51 -0.20
C THR A 50 17.77 -20.94 0.79
N TYR A 51 16.76 -20.11 0.95
CA TYR A 51 15.64 -20.38 1.84
C TYR A 51 14.56 -21.19 1.10
N GLY A 52 14.28 -22.39 1.61
CA GLY A 52 13.16 -23.21 1.16
C GLY A 52 11.98 -23.02 2.09
N TYR A 53 10.84 -22.60 1.55
CA TYR A 53 9.57 -22.59 2.28
C TYR A 53 8.79 -23.85 1.93
N PRO A 54 8.51 -24.75 2.90
CA PRO A 54 7.69 -25.93 2.67
C PRO A 54 6.32 -25.53 2.10
N ARG A 55 5.86 -26.22 1.05
CA ARG A 55 4.53 -25.96 0.46
C ARG A 55 3.43 -26.73 1.18
N ASP A 56 3.79 -27.83 1.85
CA ASP A 56 2.94 -28.73 2.58
C ASP A 56 2.68 -28.24 4.03
N GLY A 57 1.55 -28.66 4.61
CA GLY A 57 1.19 -28.33 5.99
C GLY A 57 0.81 -26.87 6.26
N ARG A 58 0.83 -25.99 5.23
CA ARG A 58 0.37 -24.61 5.37
C ARG A 58 -1.14 -24.58 5.56
N ARG A 59 -1.59 -24.16 6.75
CA ARG A 59 -2.99 -23.84 6.99
C ARG A 59 -3.39 -22.69 6.08
N ASP A 60 -4.46 -22.87 5.31
CA ASP A 60 -5.03 -21.79 4.50
C ASP A 60 -5.42 -20.63 5.44
N PRO A 61 -4.80 -19.45 5.31
CA PRO A 61 -5.08 -18.32 6.17
C PRO A 61 -6.53 -17.79 6.02
N PHE A 62 -7.23 -18.14 4.93
CA PHE A 62 -8.59 -17.71 4.64
C PHE A 62 -9.66 -18.77 4.92
N ALA A 63 -9.26 -20.02 5.21
CA ALA A 63 -10.21 -21.10 5.47
C ALA A 63 -11.18 -20.80 6.61
N SER A 64 -10.74 -20.03 7.62
CA SER A 64 -11.60 -19.63 8.73
C SER A 64 -12.70 -18.66 8.26
N LEU A 65 -12.37 -17.69 7.39
CA LEU A 65 -13.32 -16.69 6.87
C LEU A 65 -14.39 -17.32 5.97
N ILE A 66 -14.04 -18.37 5.21
CA ILE A 66 -15.00 -19.12 4.40
C ILE A 66 -15.93 -19.94 5.29
N ALA A 67 -15.37 -20.57 6.35
CA ALA A 67 -16.12 -21.44 7.23
C ALA A 67 -17.11 -20.71 8.15
N THR A 68 -16.76 -19.52 8.69
CA THR A 68 -17.70 -18.74 9.53
C THR A 68 -18.76 -17.97 8.73
N GLY A 69 -18.63 -17.87 7.41
CA GLY A 69 -19.58 -17.13 6.58
C GLY A 69 -19.49 -15.61 6.72
N ASP A 70 -18.51 -15.09 7.48
CA ASP A 70 -18.28 -13.65 7.69
C ASP A 70 -18.02 -12.87 6.39
N ILE A 71 -17.64 -13.58 5.32
CA ILE A 71 -17.42 -13.00 3.99
C ILE A 71 -18.73 -12.55 3.34
N ARG A 72 -19.84 -13.27 3.60
CA ARG A 72 -21.12 -13.06 2.91
C ARG A 72 -22.07 -12.20 3.75
N PRO A 73 -22.94 -11.40 3.09
CA PRO A 73 -23.04 -11.21 1.64
C PRO A 73 -21.90 -10.39 1.03
N LEU A 74 -21.57 -10.65 -0.23
CA LEU A 74 -20.62 -9.84 -0.99
C LEU A 74 -21.33 -8.61 -1.56
N LEU A 75 -20.67 -7.45 -1.56
CA LEU A 75 -21.23 -6.22 -2.09
C LEU A 75 -21.59 -6.34 -3.59
N GLU A 76 -20.74 -7.02 -4.36
CA GLU A 76 -20.89 -7.22 -5.82
C GLU A 76 -22.16 -8.01 -6.16
N ASP A 77 -22.53 -8.99 -5.32
CA ASP A 77 -23.70 -9.83 -5.53
C ASP A 77 -24.98 -9.20 -4.95
N LEU A 78 -24.87 -8.06 -4.26
CA LEU A 78 -25.98 -7.45 -3.54
C LEU A 78 -26.76 -6.48 -4.44
N LYS A 79 -28.04 -6.76 -4.67
CA LYS A 79 -28.95 -5.90 -5.42
C LYS A 79 -30.00 -5.25 -4.52
N LEU A 80 -30.18 -3.95 -4.69
CA LEU A 80 -31.27 -3.22 -4.05
C LEU A 80 -32.59 -3.51 -4.80
N THR A 81 -33.50 -4.25 -4.16
CA THR A 81 -34.77 -4.67 -4.75
C THR A 81 -35.92 -3.76 -4.37
N GLY A 82 -35.83 -3.08 -3.23
CA GLY A 82 -36.87 -2.16 -2.79
C GLY A 82 -36.41 -1.25 -1.66
N VAL A 83 -37.03 -0.06 -1.60
CA VAL A 83 -36.81 0.92 -0.54
C VAL A 83 -38.16 1.42 -0.05
N PHE A 84 -38.37 1.33 1.26
CA PHE A 84 -39.47 1.95 1.98
C PHE A 84 -38.91 3.12 2.77
N VAL A 85 -39.19 4.34 2.32
CA VAL A 85 -38.75 5.56 3.00
C VAL A 85 -39.86 6.04 3.93
N ALA A 86 -39.54 6.22 5.20
CA ALA A 86 -40.41 6.86 6.18
C ALA A 86 -39.99 8.33 6.38
N PRO A 87 -40.87 9.21 6.90
CA PRO A 87 -40.51 10.60 7.22
C PRO A 87 -39.35 10.70 8.20
N ASN A 88 -39.22 9.72 9.10
CA ASN A 88 -38.05 9.55 9.95
C ASN A 88 -37.06 8.56 9.32
N ALA A 89 -35.83 9.01 9.08
CA ALA A 89 -34.77 8.20 8.48
C ALA A 89 -34.50 6.88 9.24
N GLY A 90 -34.70 6.85 10.57
CA GLY A 90 -34.51 5.64 11.38
C GLY A 90 -35.60 4.57 11.18
N GLN A 91 -36.73 4.93 10.59
CA GLN A 91 -37.83 3.99 10.29
C GLN A 91 -37.82 3.50 8.84
N SER A 92 -36.96 4.07 7.99
CA SER A 92 -36.77 3.60 6.63
C SER A 92 -36.18 2.19 6.58
N MET A 93 -36.59 1.42 5.57
CA MET A 93 -36.15 0.04 5.38
C MET A 93 -35.79 -0.20 3.92
N ALA A 94 -34.68 -0.89 3.68
CA ALA A 94 -34.27 -1.36 2.38
C ALA A 94 -34.34 -2.89 2.31
N MET A 95 -34.64 -3.42 1.13
CA MET A 95 -34.60 -4.84 0.82
C MET A 95 -33.44 -5.10 -0.12
N LEU A 96 -32.41 -5.75 0.40
CA LEU A 96 -31.20 -6.11 -0.32
C LEU A 96 -31.27 -7.61 -0.64
N ARG A 97 -31.08 -7.98 -1.89
CA ARG A 97 -31.07 -9.37 -2.32
C ARG A 97 -29.67 -9.78 -2.73
N ASP A 98 -29.18 -10.87 -2.19
CA ASP A 98 -27.93 -11.48 -2.66
C ASP A 98 -28.24 -12.38 -3.86
N GLU A 99 -27.63 -12.10 -5.01
CA GLU A 99 -27.82 -12.87 -6.23
C GLU A 99 -27.20 -14.27 -6.17
N SER A 100 -26.20 -14.49 -5.32
CA SER A 100 -25.53 -15.78 -5.18
C SER A 100 -26.36 -16.76 -4.37
N THR A 101 -26.89 -16.33 -3.21
CA THR A 101 -27.67 -17.16 -2.27
C THR A 101 -29.17 -17.04 -2.46
N LYS A 102 -29.63 -16.00 -3.18
CA LYS A 102 -31.05 -15.59 -3.33
C LYS A 102 -31.72 -15.14 -2.03
N GLU A 103 -30.96 -14.99 -0.95
CA GLU A 103 -31.44 -14.47 0.33
C GLU A 103 -31.85 -12.99 0.24
N ILE A 104 -32.83 -12.59 1.04
CA ILE A 104 -33.32 -11.21 1.12
C ILE A 104 -33.03 -10.67 2.52
N TYR A 105 -32.15 -9.69 2.59
CA TYR A 105 -31.80 -8.95 3.79
C TYR A 105 -32.69 -7.73 3.94
N LYS A 106 -33.41 -7.67 5.06
CA LYS A 106 -34.20 -6.48 5.46
C LYS A 106 -33.31 -5.57 6.29
N ALA A 107 -32.95 -4.45 5.69
CA ALA A 107 -31.96 -3.52 6.20
C ALA A 107 -32.61 -2.25 6.76
N ARG A 108 -32.23 -1.85 7.98
CA ARG A 108 -32.44 -0.51 8.53
C ARG A 108 -31.11 0.20 8.70
N VAL A 109 -31.11 1.51 8.89
CA VAL A 109 -29.90 2.25 9.27
C VAL A 109 -29.28 1.61 10.52
N GLY A 110 -27.98 1.33 10.47
CA GLY A 110 -27.23 0.64 11.52
C GLY A 110 -27.26 -0.90 11.44
N SER A 111 -28.05 -1.51 10.55
CA SER A 111 -28.02 -2.96 10.34
C SER A 111 -26.66 -3.41 9.80
N VAL A 112 -26.21 -4.59 10.23
CA VAL A 112 -24.93 -5.18 9.83
C VAL A 112 -25.16 -6.57 9.26
N PHE A 113 -24.56 -6.85 8.10
CA PHE A 113 -24.60 -8.14 7.41
C PHE A 113 -23.18 -8.49 6.98
N GLY A 114 -22.58 -9.50 7.63
CA GLY A 114 -21.17 -9.82 7.45
C GLY A 114 -20.30 -8.57 7.69
N ARG A 115 -19.66 -8.07 6.63
CA ARG A 115 -18.78 -6.89 6.64
C ARG A 115 -19.46 -5.60 6.20
N ILE A 116 -20.76 -5.65 5.90
CA ILE A 116 -21.53 -4.52 5.37
C ILE A 116 -22.35 -3.91 6.50
N ARG A 117 -22.22 -2.60 6.71
CA ARG A 117 -23.08 -1.80 7.60
C ARG A 117 -23.89 -0.81 6.78
N VAL A 118 -25.16 -0.66 7.12
CA VAL A 118 -26.05 0.32 6.47
C VAL A 118 -25.90 1.68 7.15
N THR A 119 -25.46 2.68 6.39
CA THR A 119 -25.19 4.03 6.91
C THR A 119 -26.35 4.98 6.66
N ALA A 120 -26.97 4.90 5.48
CA ALA A 120 -28.13 5.74 5.13
C ALA A 120 -29.04 5.04 4.14
N ILE A 121 -30.33 5.35 4.22
CA ILE A 121 -31.36 4.89 3.28
C ILE A 121 -32.04 6.13 2.70
N ARG A 122 -32.04 6.24 1.37
CA ARG A 122 -32.64 7.34 0.62
C ARG A 122 -33.57 6.77 -0.45
N PRO A 123 -34.47 7.57 -1.04
CA PRO A 123 -35.33 7.10 -2.12
C PRO A 123 -34.51 6.50 -3.27
N GLY A 124 -34.67 5.20 -3.54
CA GLY A 124 -34.00 4.50 -4.63
C GLY A 124 -32.50 4.21 -4.42
N GLU A 125 -31.90 4.57 -3.28
CA GLU A 125 -30.49 4.27 -3.02
C GLU A 125 -30.22 3.95 -1.55
N VAL A 126 -29.21 3.12 -1.30
CA VAL A 126 -28.74 2.76 0.04
C VAL A 126 -27.25 2.97 0.11
N THR A 127 -26.81 3.74 1.10
CA THR A 127 -25.39 3.94 1.41
C THR A 127 -24.94 2.91 2.43
N LEU A 128 -23.87 2.20 2.08
CA LEU A 128 -23.27 1.12 2.85
C LEU A 128 -21.83 1.49 3.20
N ALA A 129 -21.38 1.07 4.38
CA ALA A 129 -19.98 1.02 4.76
C ALA A 129 -19.53 -0.45 4.75
N VAL A 130 -18.46 -0.76 4.03
CA VAL A 130 -17.94 -2.12 3.90
C VAL A 130 -16.54 -2.16 4.51
N ASP A 131 -16.35 -3.08 5.45
CA ASP A 131 -15.07 -3.31 6.11
C ASP A 131 -14.26 -4.37 5.34
N GLU A 132 -13.14 -3.96 4.75
CA GLU A 132 -12.27 -4.81 3.95
C GLU A 132 -10.82 -4.65 4.41
N PHE A 133 -10.15 -5.74 4.80
CA PHE A 133 -8.71 -5.77 5.05
C PHE A 133 -8.14 -4.59 5.87
N GLY A 134 -8.84 -4.17 6.93
CA GLY A 134 -8.40 -3.10 7.82
C GLY A 134 -8.73 -1.67 7.36
N PHE A 135 -9.48 -1.50 6.26
CA PHE A 135 -10.05 -0.23 5.85
C PHE A 135 -11.57 -0.32 5.70
N THR A 136 -12.25 0.81 5.90
CA THR A 136 -13.69 0.93 5.66
C THR A 136 -13.89 1.76 4.40
N ARG A 137 -14.65 1.24 3.43
CA ARG A 137 -15.03 1.98 2.22
C ARG A 137 -16.53 2.23 2.19
N GLN A 138 -16.95 3.36 1.63
CA GLN A 138 -18.35 3.65 1.39
C GLN A 138 -18.76 3.16 -0.01
N ALA A 139 -19.92 2.52 -0.10
CA ALA A 139 -20.54 2.11 -1.35
C ALA A 139 -21.98 2.60 -1.39
N VAL A 140 -22.50 2.85 -2.59
CA VAL A 140 -23.90 3.22 -2.79
C VAL A 140 -24.50 2.21 -3.75
N LEU A 141 -25.57 1.55 -3.31
CA LEU A 141 -26.38 0.70 -4.17
C LEU A 141 -27.61 1.47 -4.59
N THR A 142 -27.78 1.61 -5.90
CA THR A 142 -28.98 2.20 -6.50
C THR A 142 -29.95 1.09 -6.88
N MET A 143 -31.24 1.40 -6.82
CA MET A 143 -32.28 0.48 -7.24
C MET A 143 -32.27 0.39 -8.76
N THR A 144 -31.92 -0.78 -9.30
CA THR A 144 -32.04 -1.05 -10.74
C THR A 144 -33.51 -1.27 -11.06
N ASP A 145 -34.05 -0.46 -11.98
CA ASP A 145 -35.41 -0.65 -12.48
C ASP A 145 -35.47 -1.93 -13.34
N PRO A 146 -36.19 -2.97 -12.90
CA PRO A 146 -36.26 -4.24 -13.65
C PRO A 146 -36.97 -4.09 -15.01
N ASN A 147 -37.71 -3.00 -15.24
CA ASN A 147 -38.39 -2.76 -16.51
C ASN A 147 -37.50 -2.06 -17.56
N ARG A 148 -36.37 -1.47 -17.14
CA ARG A 148 -35.49 -0.69 -18.02
C ARG A 148 -34.63 -1.55 -18.95
N GLU A 149 -34.40 -2.81 -18.59
CA GLU A 149 -33.63 -3.79 -19.37
C GLU A 149 -34.48 -4.54 -20.41
N ARG A 150 -35.80 -4.30 -20.48
CA ARG A 150 -36.75 -5.01 -21.36
C ARG A 150 -37.00 -4.35 -22.72
N THR A 151 -36.26 -3.30 -23.06
CA THR A 151 -36.41 -2.64 -24.37
C THR A 151 -35.42 -3.25 -25.38
N PRO A 152 -35.89 -3.95 -26.42
CA PRO A 152 -35.04 -4.50 -27.49
C PRO A 152 -34.49 -3.42 -28.44
#